data_AF-A0A920N8M4-F1
#
_entry.id   AF-A0A920N8M4-F1
#
_cell.length_a   1.000
_cell.length_b   1.000
_cell.length_c   1.000
_cell.angle_alpha   90.00
_cell.angle_beta   90.00
_cell.angle_gamma   90.00
#
_symmetry.space_group_name_H-M   'P 1'
#
loop_
_entity.id
_entity.type
_entity.pdbx_description
1 polymer ?
#
loop_
_entity_poly.entity_id
_entity_poly.type
_entity_poly.pdbx_seq_one_letter_code
_entity_poly.pdbx_strand_id
1 'polypeptide(L)'
;MVVDRFSPRMVVIASMIIRAVSILILIYANTLIEAYISGALGGFSEGAQSTVFVVLLVSYFGRSNVGGIYGLNRALTVVGFSAGPMIAGIAYDVVGSYFMVFWAFLILTLIGIALIINAKQRFLAIDSFGNHYYLERNHLIWRVRS
;
A
#
# COMPACT_ATOMS: atom_id res chain seq x y z
N MET A 1 -17.30 -16.56 0.11
CA MET A 1 -17.96 -16.56 -1.22
C MET A 1 -18.37 -15.18 -1.77
N VAL A 2 -17.88 -14.04 -1.23
CA VAL A 2 -17.99 -12.71 -1.91
C VAL A 2 -16.61 -12.08 -2.17
N VAL A 3 -15.54 -12.65 -1.59
CA VAL A 3 -14.18 -12.08 -1.58
C VAL A 3 -13.31 -12.56 -2.75
N ASP A 4 -13.72 -13.56 -3.52
CA ASP A 4 -12.93 -14.14 -4.63
C ASP A 4 -12.81 -13.24 -5.89
N ARG A 5 -13.34 -12.01 -5.87
CA ARG A 5 -13.40 -11.13 -7.05
C ARG A 5 -12.62 -9.82 -6.97
N PHE A 6 -12.15 -9.42 -5.79
CA PHE A 6 -11.29 -8.23 -5.72
C PHE A 6 -9.83 -8.66 -5.83
N SER A 7 -9.24 -8.39 -7.00
CA SER A 7 -7.81 -8.55 -7.17
C SER A 7 -7.10 -7.78 -6.03
N PRO A 8 -6.17 -8.41 -5.28
CA PRO A 8 -5.46 -7.77 -4.17
C PRO A 8 -4.92 -6.38 -4.54
N ARG A 9 -4.53 -6.21 -5.80
CA ARG A 9 -4.15 -4.93 -6.40
C ARG A 9 -5.17 -3.82 -6.25
N MET A 10 -6.43 -4.08 -6.59
CA MET A 10 -7.49 -3.07 -6.56
C MET A 10 -7.71 -2.60 -5.13
N VAL A 11 -7.58 -3.50 -4.15
CA VAL A 11 -7.68 -3.15 -2.74
C VAL A 11 -6.51 -2.27 -2.29
N VAL A 12 -5.28 -2.56 -2.74
CA VAL A 12 -4.11 -1.70 -2.46
C VAL A 12 -4.25 -0.33 -3.12
N ILE A 13 -4.66 -0.27 -4.39
CA ILE A 13 -4.86 1.00 -5.10
C ILE A 13 -5.95 1.81 -4.41
N ALA A 14 -7.09 1.19 -4.07
CA ALA A 14 -8.17 1.85 -3.36
C ALA A 14 -7.71 2.37 -1.98
N SER A 15 -6.94 1.58 -1.22
CA SER A 15 -6.42 2.05 0.07
C SER A 15 -5.44 3.21 -0.11
N MET A 16 -4.54 3.16 -1.09
CA MET A 16 -3.63 4.28 -1.36
C MET A 16 -4.37 5.54 -1.82
N ILE A 17 -5.46 5.43 -2.57
CA ILE A 17 -6.31 6.57 -2.92
C ILE A 17 -6.94 7.16 -1.65
N ILE A 18 -7.48 6.32 -0.76
CA ILE A 18 -8.02 6.78 0.54
C ILE A 18 -6.92 7.49 1.34
N ARG A 19 -5.68 6.98 1.33
CA ARG A 19 -4.54 7.64 1.97
C ARG A 19 -4.25 9.02 1.37
N ALA A 20 -4.23 9.13 0.04
CA ALA A 20 -4.00 10.41 -0.62
C ALA A 20 -5.10 11.42 -0.26
N VAL A 21 -6.36 10.99 -0.24
CA VAL A 21 -7.50 11.84 0.20
C VAL A 21 -7.37 12.25 1.66
N SER A 22 -6.98 11.33 2.55
CA SER A 22 -6.72 11.61 3.96
C SER A 22 -5.66 12.72 4.12
N ILE A 23 -4.53 12.62 3.41
CA ILE A 23 -3.48 13.65 3.43
C ILE A 23 -3.99 14.97 2.87
N LEU A 24 -4.77 14.94 1.79
CA LEU A 24 -5.34 16.15 1.19
C LEU A 24 -6.28 16.89 2.16
N ILE A 25 -7.13 16.16 2.88
CA ILE A 25 -7.98 16.73 3.93
C ILE A 25 -7.11 17.36 5.03
N LEU A 26 -6.02 16.68 5.43
CA LEU A 26 -5.11 17.19 6.47
C LEU A 26 -4.37 18.47 6.04
N ILE A 27 -4.01 18.61 4.75
CA ILE A 27 -3.36 19.82 4.21
C ILE A 27 -4.24 21.06 4.39
N TYR A 28 -5.55 20.92 4.23
CA TYR A 28 -6.52 22.01 4.33
C TYR A 28 -7.29 22.03 5.65
N ALA A 29 -6.90 21.19 6.61
CA ALA A 29 -7.57 21.11 7.90
C ALA A 29 -7.32 22.40 8.70
N ASN A 30 -8.40 23.11 9.02
CA ASN A 30 -8.38 24.28 9.90
C ASN A 30 -8.99 23.96 11.28
N THR A 31 -9.62 22.80 11.42
CA THR A 31 -10.30 22.38 12.64
C THR A 31 -9.80 21.02 13.15
N LEU A 32 -9.94 20.79 14.45
CA LEU A 32 -9.63 19.51 15.10
C LEU A 32 -10.45 18.35 14.50
N ILE A 33 -11.70 18.60 14.11
CA ILE A 33 -12.59 17.59 13.54
C ILE A 33 -12.06 17.10 12.19
N GLU A 34 -11.60 18.00 11.31
CA GLU A 34 -10.99 17.65 10.03
C GLU A 34 -9.71 16.83 10.22
N ALA A 35 -8.89 17.19 11.20
CA ALA A 35 -7.70 16.42 11.57
C ALA A 35 -8.07 15.01 12.04
N TYR A 36 -9.08 14.85 12.90
CA TYR A 36 -9.56 13.52 13.32
C TYR A 36 -10.11 12.69 12.17
N ILE A 37 -10.87 13.30 11.25
CA ILE A 37 -11.38 12.64 10.05
C ILE A 37 -10.21 12.14 9.19
N SER A 38 -9.19 12.98 8.96
CA SER A 38 -7.99 12.57 8.22
C SER A 38 -7.28 11.39 8.91
N GLY A 39 -7.16 11.42 10.24
CA GLY A 39 -6.53 10.37 11.03
C GLY A 39 -7.28 9.05 10.93
N ALA A 40 -8.61 9.09 11.02
CA ALA A 40 -9.48 7.92 10.86
C ALA A 40 -9.34 7.30 9.46
N LEU A 41 -9.37 8.12 8.40
CA LEU A 41 -9.17 7.66 7.02
C LEU A 41 -7.78 7.09 6.79
N GLY A 42 -6.75 7.74 7.37
CA GLY A 42 -5.37 7.29 7.30
C GLY A 42 -5.17 5.92 7.97
N GLY A 43 -5.74 5.75 9.17
CA GLY A 43 -5.74 4.48 9.90
C GLY A 43 -6.47 3.37 9.17
N PHE A 44 -7.65 3.67 8.60
CA PHE A 44 -8.41 2.73 7.78
C PHE A 44 -7.61 2.25 6.56
N SER A 45 -6.99 3.19 5.84
CA SER A 45 -6.13 2.86 4.71
C SER A 45 -4.99 1.93 5.11
N GLU A 46 -4.32 2.21 6.23
CA GLU A 46 -3.19 1.39 6.69
C GLU A 46 -3.63 -0.02 7.08
N GLY A 47 -4.77 -0.15 7.75
CA GLY A 47 -5.37 -1.44 8.08
C GLY A 47 -5.68 -2.28 6.84
N ALA A 48 -6.30 -1.67 5.83
CA ALA A 48 -6.58 -2.34 4.56
C ALA A 48 -5.29 -2.79 3.85
N GLN A 49 -4.25 -1.96 3.86
CA GLN A 49 -2.99 -2.23 3.16
C GLN A 49 -2.18 -3.34 3.84
N SER A 50 -2.12 -3.34 5.18
CA SER A 50 -1.43 -4.37 5.97
C SER A 50 -2.03 -5.77 5.75
N THR A 51 -3.35 -5.86 5.64
CA THR A 51 -4.07 -7.11 5.37
C THR A 51 -3.71 -7.68 3.99
N VAL A 52 -3.75 -6.82 2.97
CA VAL A 52 -3.47 -7.24 1.59
C VAL A 52 -2.00 -7.58 1.38
N PHE A 53 -1.09 -6.88 2.06
CA PHE A 53 0.35 -7.11 1.95
C PHE A 53 0.73 -8.54 2.38
N VAL A 54 0.15 -9.05 3.46
CA VAL A 54 0.39 -10.44 3.92
C VAL A 54 -0.08 -11.45 2.88
N VAL A 55 -1.28 -11.25 2.31
CA VAL A 55 -1.82 -12.13 1.25
C VAL A 55 -0.93 -12.09 0.01
N LEU A 56 -0.50 -10.90 -0.43
CA LEU A 56 0.39 -10.73 -1.56
C LEU A 56 1.73 -11.46 -1.35
N LEU A 57 2.36 -11.27 -0.20
CA LEU A 57 3.65 -11.91 0.10
C LEU A 57 3.58 -13.44 0.01
N VAL A 58 2.53 -14.04 0.59
CA VAL A 58 2.32 -15.49 0.55
C VAL A 58 2.07 -15.96 -0.87
N SER A 59 1.27 -15.24 -1.66
CA SER A 59 0.99 -15.59 -3.05
C SER A 59 2.19 -15.44 -3.98
N TYR A 60 3.10 -14.49 -3.70
CA TYR A 60 4.25 -14.20 -4.57
C TYR A 60 5.47 -15.08 -4.28
N PHE A 61 5.78 -15.32 -3.01
CA PHE A 61 7.02 -15.97 -2.62
C PHE A 61 6.83 -17.39 -2.07
N GLY A 62 5.58 -17.83 -1.90
CA GLY A 62 5.27 -19.09 -1.22
C GLY A 62 5.68 -19.06 0.26
N ARG A 63 5.20 -20.00 1.07
CA ARG A 63 5.38 -19.96 2.55
C ARG A 63 6.84 -20.06 3.02
N SER A 64 7.77 -20.51 2.15
CA SER A 64 9.13 -20.90 2.56
C SER A 64 10.10 -19.75 2.84
N ASN A 65 9.86 -18.53 2.34
CA ASN A 65 10.78 -17.38 2.54
C ASN A 65 10.09 -16.05 2.86
N VAL A 66 8.80 -16.08 3.20
CA VAL A 66 8.00 -14.88 3.52
C VAL A 66 8.56 -14.12 4.71
N GLY A 67 9.04 -14.84 5.73
CA GLY A 67 9.51 -14.23 6.99
C GLY A 67 10.64 -13.23 6.80
N GLY A 68 11.62 -13.55 5.95
CA GLY A 68 12.76 -12.66 5.68
C GLY A 68 12.35 -11.39 4.93
N ILE A 69 11.54 -11.52 3.87
CA ILE A 69 11.07 -10.36 3.09
C ILE A 69 10.12 -9.49 3.92
N TYR A 70 9.21 -10.11 4.67
CA TYR A 70 8.31 -9.39 5.57
C TYR A 70 9.09 -8.66 6.67
N GLY A 71 10.11 -9.32 7.26
CA GLY A 71 10.98 -8.73 8.27
C GLY A 71 11.75 -7.52 7.74
N LEU A 72 12.35 -7.62 6.55
CA LEU A 72 13.02 -6.48 5.91
C LEU A 72 12.03 -5.35 5.60
N ASN A 73 10.86 -5.66 5.04
CA ASN A 73 9.86 -4.62 4.77
C ASN A 73 9.40 -3.94 6.07
N ARG A 74 9.22 -4.71 7.15
CA ARG A 74 8.89 -4.15 8.46
C ARG A 74 9.99 -3.27 9.02
N ALA A 75 11.24 -3.67 8.91
CA ALA A 75 12.37 -2.83 9.33
C ALA A 75 12.37 -1.49 8.56
N LEU A 76 12.23 -1.54 7.23
CA LEU A 76 12.14 -0.32 6.40
C LEU A 76 10.94 0.55 6.78
N THR A 77 9.78 -0.05 7.05
CA THR A 77 8.57 0.67 7.47
C THR A 77 8.79 1.38 8.82
N VAL A 78 9.40 0.70 9.80
CA VAL A 78 9.70 1.27 11.11
C VAL A 78 10.67 2.44 10.99
N VAL A 79 11.72 2.28 10.17
CA VAL A 79 12.65 3.38 9.85
C VAL A 79 11.91 4.55 9.20
N GLY A 80 10.97 4.29 8.30
CA GLY A 80 10.14 5.33 7.70
C GLY A 80 9.25 6.05 8.73
N PHE A 81 8.63 5.33 9.66
CA PHE A 81 7.79 5.92 10.71
C PHE A 81 8.59 6.72 11.75
N SER A 82 9.84 6.35 12.04
CA SER A 82 10.71 7.14 12.91
C SER A 82 11.31 8.35 12.19
N ALA A 83 11.77 8.16 10.94
CA ALA A 83 12.39 9.21 10.15
C ALA A 83 11.38 10.27 9.68
N GLY A 84 10.13 9.88 9.38
CA GLY A 84 9.11 10.79 8.86
C GLY A 84 8.86 12.03 9.72
N PRO A 85 8.50 11.88 11.01
CA PRO A 85 8.32 13.00 11.93
C PRO A 85 9.61 13.81 12.15
N MET A 86 10.78 13.16 12.17
CA MET A 86 12.06 13.83 12.34
C MET A 86 12.39 14.73 11.15
N ILE A 87 12.24 14.21 9.92
CA ILE A 87 12.41 14.98 8.68
C ILE A 87 11.37 16.09 8.62
N ALA A 88 10.11 15.82 8.99
CA ALA A 88 9.05 16.82 9.05
C ALA A 88 9.36 17.95 10.03
N GLY A 89 9.91 17.62 11.21
CA GLY A 89 10.34 18.60 12.21
C GLY A 89 11.46 19.48 11.69
N ILE A 90 12.53 18.89 11.14
CA ILE A 90 13.64 19.66 10.55
C ILE A 90 13.15 20.54 9.39
N ALA A 91 12.29 19.99 8.52
CA ALA A 91 11.72 20.74 7.41
C ALA A 91 10.84 21.91 7.91
N TYR A 92 10.11 21.72 9.01
CA TYR A 92 9.37 22.79 9.67
C TYR A 92 10.31 23.85 10.26
N ASP A 93 11.42 23.47 10.87
CA ASP A 93 12.38 24.41 11.44
C ASP A 93 13.01 25.31 10.35
N VAL A 94 13.19 24.79 9.14
CA VAL A 94 13.77 25.54 8.01
C VAL A 94 12.72 26.39 7.27
N VAL A 95 11.53 25.85 7.03
CA VAL A 95 10.48 26.48 6.19
C VAL A 95 9.46 27.27 7.01
N GLY A 96 9.33 26.96 8.30
CA GLY A 96 8.35 27.54 9.22
C GLY A 96 6.91 27.05 9.01
N SER A 97 6.67 26.04 8.15
CA SER A 97 5.33 25.56 7.83
C SER A 97 5.30 24.07 7.47
N TYR A 98 4.31 23.34 8.00
CA TYR A 98 4.05 21.94 7.65
C TYR A 98 3.37 21.78 6.28
N PHE A 99 2.90 22.87 5.68
CA PHE A 99 2.19 22.83 4.41
C PHE A 99 3.03 22.13 3.33
N MET A 100 4.28 22.54 3.13
CA MET A 100 5.18 21.92 2.14
C MET A 100 5.50 20.45 2.49
N VAL A 101 5.58 20.11 3.77
CA VAL A 101 5.87 18.75 4.24
C VAL A 101 4.73 17.79 3.88
N PHE A 102 3.49 18.19 4.13
CA PHE A 102 2.32 17.37 3.79
C PHE A 102 2.13 17.24 2.28
N TRP A 103 2.44 18.29 1.50
CA TRP A 103 2.49 18.18 0.04
C TRP A 103 3.56 17.18 -0.44
N ALA A 104 4.74 17.16 0.18
CA ALA A 104 5.76 16.16 -0.14
C ALA A 104 5.27 14.73 0.14
N PHE A 105 4.59 14.50 1.27
CA PHE A 105 3.98 13.20 1.58
C PHE A 105 2.87 12.80 0.60
N LEU A 106 2.06 13.77 0.15
CA LEU A 106 1.04 13.54 -0.87
C LEU A 106 1.68 13.11 -2.19
N ILE A 107 2.71 13.83 -2.65
CA ILE A 107 3.45 13.51 -3.89
C ILE A 107 4.08 12.12 -3.79
N LEU A 108 4.71 11.79 -2.66
CA LEU A 108 5.30 10.47 -2.44
C LEU A 108 4.25 9.35 -2.52
N THR A 109 3.05 9.60 -1.96
CA THR A 109 1.92 8.67 -2.04
C THR A 109 1.44 8.48 -3.48
N LEU A 110 1.33 9.57 -4.25
CA LEU A 110 0.95 9.53 -5.67
C LEU A 110 1.97 8.78 -6.54
N ILE A 111 3.27 8.98 -6.29
CA ILE A 111 4.35 8.22 -6.93
C ILE A 111 4.17 6.73 -6.62
N GLY A 112 3.90 6.38 -5.36
CA GLY A 112 3.62 4.99 -4.97
C GLY A 112 2.43 4.39 -5.71
N ILE A 113 1.33 5.13 -5.85
CA ILE A 113 0.16 4.72 -6.65
C ILE A 113 0.57 4.46 -8.10
N ALA A 114 1.31 5.39 -8.72
CA ALA A 114 1.78 5.26 -10.10
C ALA A 114 2.67 4.02 -10.28
N LEU A 115 3.57 3.75 -9.33
CA LEU A 115 4.42 2.56 -9.36
C LEU A 115 3.58 1.27 -9.27
N ILE A 116 2.57 1.22 -8.40
CA ILE A 116 1.70 0.03 -8.28
C ILE A 116 0.83 -0.17 -9.53
N ILE A 117 0.38 0.91 -10.18
CA ILE A 117 -0.36 0.83 -11.45
C ILE A 117 0.55 0.37 -12.60
N ASN A 118 1.83 0.72 -12.58
CA ASN A 118 2.79 0.26 -13.58
C ASN A 118 3.38 -1.13 -13.28
N ALA A 119 3.32 -1.58 -12.03
CA ALA A 119 3.78 -2.90 -11.64
C ALA A 119 2.94 -3.99 -12.32
N LYS A 120 3.56 -4.72 -13.26
CA LYS A 120 2.95 -5.92 -13.87
C LYS A 120 2.80 -7.00 -12.80
N GLN A 121 1.57 -7.21 -12.31
CA GLN A 121 1.30 -8.33 -11.43
C GLN A 121 1.22 -9.64 -12.22
N ARG A 122 2.09 -10.60 -11.90
CA ARG A 122 1.85 -12.02 -12.18
C ARG A 122 1.01 -12.56 -11.02
N PHE A 123 -0.27 -12.81 -11.27
CA PHE A 123 -1.11 -13.54 -10.33
C PHE A 123 -0.70 -15.01 -10.38
N LEU A 124 0.06 -15.47 -9.39
CA LEU A 124 0.31 -16.89 -9.18
C LEU A 124 -0.91 -17.47 -8.48
N ALA A 125 -1.73 -18.23 -9.23
CA ALA A 125 -2.76 -19.06 -8.63
C ALA A 125 -2.05 -20.26 -8.00
N ILE A 126 -2.07 -20.34 -6.68
CA ILE A 126 -1.58 -21.49 -5.93
C ILE A 126 -2.79 -22.40 -5.72
N ASP A 127 -2.75 -23.61 -6.28
CA ASP A 127 -3.79 -24.60 -6.01
C ASP A 127 -3.68 -25.09 -4.55
N SER A 128 -4.72 -25.74 -4.04
CA SER A 128 -4.72 -26.35 -2.70
C SER A 128 -3.64 -27.43 -2.50
N PHE A 129 -2.87 -27.76 -3.54
CA PHE A 129 -1.85 -28.79 -3.59
C PHE A 129 -0.41 -28.23 -3.71
N GLY A 130 -0.23 -26.91 -3.72
CA GLY A 130 1.08 -26.27 -3.70
C GLY A 130 1.80 -26.22 -5.06
N ASN A 131 1.12 -26.48 -6.18
CA ASN A 131 1.71 -26.38 -7.50
C ASN A 131 1.65 -24.94 -8.05
N HIS A 132 2.74 -24.52 -8.68
CA HIS A 132 2.88 -23.20 -9.29
C HIS A 132 2.38 -23.22 -10.74
N TYR A 133 1.25 -22.57 -11.02
CA TYR A 133 0.74 -22.43 -12.39
C TYR A 133 0.81 -21.00 -12.88
N TYR A 134 1.39 -20.80 -14.07
CA TYR A 134 1.37 -19.52 -14.77
C TYR A 134 0.05 -19.38 -15.53
N LEU A 135 -0.80 -18.45 -15.09
CA LEU A 135 -2.03 -18.11 -15.81
C LEU A 135 -1.72 -17.07 -16.90
N GLU A 136 -1.73 -17.50 -18.16
CA GLU A 136 -1.57 -16.63 -19.32
C GLU A 136 -2.95 -16.19 -19.81
N ARG A 137 -3.23 -14.88 -19.78
CA ARG A 137 -4.54 -14.32 -20.16
C ARG A 137 -4.59 -14.12 -21.67
N ASN A 138 -4.96 -15.16 -22.41
CA ASN A 138 -5.44 -15.02 -23.78
C ASN A 138 -6.96 -15.07 -23.82
N HIS A 139 -7.53 -14.28 -24.73
CA HIS A 139 -8.95 -13.92 -24.80
C HIS A 139 -9.87 -15.12 -24.49
N LEU A 140 -10.52 -15.04 -23.31
CA LEU A 140 -11.65 -15.82 -22.82
C LEU A 140 -11.45 -17.13 -22.03
N ILE A 141 -10.25 -17.73 -21.88
CA ILE A 141 -10.10 -18.96 -21.06
C ILE A 141 -8.75 -19.02 -20.33
N TRP A 142 -8.78 -19.29 -19.02
CA TRP A 142 -7.60 -19.63 -18.22
C TRP A 142 -7.12 -21.05 -18.60
N ARG A 143 -6.00 -21.18 -19.31
CA ARG A 143 -5.36 -22.48 -19.56
C ARG A 143 -4.17 -22.68 -18.65
N VAL A 144 -4.18 -23.82 -17.94
CA VAL A 144 -3.01 -24.33 -17.21
C VAL A 144 -2.04 -24.91 -18.24
N ARG A 145 -0.79 -24.44 -18.24
CA ARG A 145 0.30 -25.01 -19.04
C ARG A 145 1.12 -25.94 -18.16
N SER A 146 1.15 -27.22 -18.50
CA SER A 146 1.96 -28.28 -17.89
C SER A 146 3.36 -28.31 -18.48
#